data_AF-A0A0K1Q544-F1
#
_entry.id   AF-A0A0K1Q544-F1
#
_cell.length_a   1.000
_cell.length_b   1.000
_cell.length_c   1.000
_cell.angle_alpha   90.00
_cell.angle_beta   90.00
_cell.angle_gamma   90.00
#
_symmetry.space_group_name_H-M   'P 1'
#
loop_
_entity.id
_entity.type
_entity.pdbx_description
1 polymer ?
#
loop_
_entity_poly.entity_id
_entity_poly.type
_entity_poly.pdbx_seq_one_letter_code
_entity_poly.pdbx_strand_id
1 'polypeptide(L)' 'MRGAPALEMHAFLEDIGLTIHPHPTLGEGMMEAAMNGLGHAIHILNRNAG' A
#
# COMPACT_ATOMS: atom_id res chain seq x y z
N MET A 1 -2.56 -6.27 -7.47
CA MET A 1 -3.63 -5.42 -6.90
C MET A 1 -3.87 -4.23 -7.80
N ARG A 2 -5.11 -3.77 -7.97
CA ARG A 2 -5.47 -2.60 -8.81
C ARG A 2 -6.01 -1.50 -7.92
N GLY A 3 -5.71 -0.23 -8.22
CA GLY A 3 -6.20 0.92 -7.45
C GLY A 3 -7.67 1.27 -7.68
N ALA A 4 -8.23 0.92 -8.84
CA ALA A 4 -9.63 1.24 -9.16
C ALA A 4 -10.65 0.57 -8.20
N PRO A 5 -10.56 -0.74 -7.88
CA PRO A 5 -11.45 -1.35 -6.87
C PRO A 5 -11.32 -0.74 -5.48
N ALA A 6 -10.10 -0.36 -5.07
CA ALA A 6 -9.89 0.28 -3.77
C ALA A 6 -10.61 1.64 -3.69
N LEU A 7 -10.62 2.40 -4.79
CA LEU A 7 -11.36 3.66 -4.86
C LEU A 7 -12.88 3.46 -4.85
N GLU A 8 -13.40 2.48 -5.59
CA GLU A 8 -14.83 2.15 -5.60
C GLU A 8 -15.34 1.76 -4.20
N MET A 9 -14.52 1.06 -3.43
CA MET A 9 -14.83 0.63 -2.06
C MET A 9 -14.59 1.72 -1.01
N HIS A 10 -14.04 2.89 -1.40
CA HIS A 10 -13.59 3.92 -0.47
C HIS A 10 -12.61 3.36 0.58
N ALA A 11 -11.71 2.47 0.15
CA ALA A 11 -10.76 1.81 1.02
C ALA A 11 -9.74 2.79 1.62
N PHE A 12 -9.40 2.57 2.89
CA PHE A 12 -8.34 3.30 3.57
C PHE A 12 -6.96 2.74 3.19
N LEU A 13 -5.88 3.46 3.53
CA LEU A 13 -4.52 2.99 3.23
C LEU A 13 -4.20 1.68 3.95
N GLU A 14 -4.73 1.48 5.15
CA GLU A 14 -4.60 0.27 5.95
C GLU A 14 -5.21 -0.94 5.25
N ASP A 15 -6.37 -0.77 4.59
CA ASP A 15 -7.03 -1.86 3.86
C ASP A 15 -6.15 -2.35 2.70
N ILE A 16 -5.45 -1.44 2.03
CA ILE A 16 -4.50 -1.75 0.94
C ILE A 16 -3.21 -2.34 1.52
N GLY A 17 -2.64 -1.72 2.55
CA GLY A 17 -1.35 -2.09 3.13
C GLY A 17 -1.37 -3.43 3.89
N LEU A 18 -2.51 -3.82 4.47
CA LEU A 18 -2.68 -5.07 5.22
C LEU A 18 -3.22 -6.22 4.36
N THR A 19 -3.64 -5.95 3.13
CA THR A 19 -3.95 -7.02 2.17
C THR A 19 -2.66 -7.79 1.85
N ILE A 20 -2.73 -9.11 1.68
CA ILE A 20 -1.54 -9.92 1.37
C ILE A 20 -1.29 -9.90 -0.14
N HIS A 21 -0.12 -9.38 -0.53
CA HIS A 21 0.34 -9.39 -1.91
C HIS A 21 1.32 -10.55 -2.14
N PRO A 22 1.15 -11.35 -3.21
CA PRO A 22 2.14 -12.37 -3.55
C PRO A 22 3.51 -11.75 -3.83
N HIS A 23 4.55 -12.35 -3.27
CA HIS A 23 5.95 -11.98 -3.53
C HIS A 23 6.64 -13.03 -4.41
N PRO A 24 7.46 -12.65 -5.41
CA PRO A 24 7.71 -11.30 -5.92
C PRO A 24 6.72 -10.92 -7.03
N THR A 25 6.03 -9.78 -6.92
CA THR A 25 5.12 -9.31 -7.97
C THR A 25 5.01 -7.79 -8.01
N LEU A 26 4.75 -7.22 -9.19
CA LEU A 26 4.48 -5.77 -9.32
C LEU A 26 3.32 -5.28 -8.41
N GLY A 27 2.41 -6.19 -8.03
CA GLY A 27 1.33 -5.88 -7.11
C GLY A 27 1.82 -5.40 -5.74
N GLU A 28 2.97 -5.86 -5.26
CA GLU A 28 3.53 -5.49 -3.96
C GLU A 28 3.87 -3.99 -3.85
N GLY A 29 4.13 -3.32 -4.98
CA GLY A 29 4.37 -1.87 -5.00
C GLY A 29 3.17 -1.03 -4.53
N MET A 30 1.93 -1.51 -4.72
CA MET A 30 0.73 -0.83 -4.19
C MET A 30 0.63 -0.95 -2.67
N MET A 31 0.96 -2.13 -2.11
CA MET A 31 1.06 -2.34 -0.65
C MET A 31 2.09 -1.38 -0.08
N GLU A 32 3.27 -1.34 -0.71
CA GLU A 32 4.40 -0.52 -0.27
C GLU A 32 4.08 0.98 -0.30
N ALA A 33 3.39 1.44 -1.34
CA ALA A 33 2.96 2.83 -1.45
C ALA A 33 1.94 3.21 -0.36
N ALA A 34 0.99 2.31 -0.05
CA ALA A 34 0.03 2.52 1.03
C ALA A 34 0.73 2.58 2.39
N MET A 35 1.63 1.63 2.65
CA MET A 35 2.45 1.62 3.87
C MET A 35 3.35 2.86 3.97
N ASN A 36 3.83 3.42 2.85
CA ASN A 36 4.60 4.67 2.85
C ASN A 36 3.75 5.88 3.24
N GLY A 37 2.50 5.94 2.77
CA GLY A 37 1.54 6.95 3.18
C GLY A 37 1.21 6.89 4.69
N LEU A 38 1.27 5.69 5.28
CA LEU A 38 1.13 5.46 6.72
C LEU A 38 2.44 5.63 7.51
N GLY A 39 3.57 5.82 6.84
CA GLY A 39 4.88 5.91 7.49
C GLY A 39 5.50 4.59 7.95
N HIS A 40 5.01 3.46 7.42
CA HIS A 40 5.41 2.10 7.79
C HIS A 40 5.99 1.30 6.62
N ALA A 41 6.37 1.94 5.51
CA ALA A 41 7.04 1.25 4.40
C ALA A 41 8.36 0.62 4.85
N ILE A 42 8.71 -0.52 4.25
CA ILE A 42 9.89 -1.33 4.58
C ILE A 42 10.93 -1.36 3.46
N HIS A 43 10.51 -1.16 2.21
CA HIS A 43 11.34 -1.17 1.01
C HIS A 43 11.71 0.24 0.52
N ILE A 44 11.05 1.30 1.03
CA ILE A 44 11.35 2.71 0.72
C ILE A 44 11.33 3.60 1.97
N LEU A 45 11.99 4.77 1.90
CA LEU A 45 12.05 5.73 3.01
C LEU A 45 10.71 6.43 3.26
N ASN A 46 10.32 6.53 4.54
CA ASN A 46 9.14 7.26 4.99
C ASN A 46 9.48 8.73 5.28
N ARG A 47 9.39 9.59 4.26
CA ARG A 47 9.78 11.02 4.36
C ARG A 47 8.75 11.92 5.05
N ASN A 48 7.47 11.55 4.99
CA ASN A 48 6.35 12.40 5.42
C ASN A 48 5.47 11.70 6.46
N ALA A 49 5.99 10.70 7.18
CA ALA A 49 5.30 10.16 8.35
C ALA A 49 5.22 11.28 9.39
N GLY A 50 4.01 11.84 9.56
CA GLY A 50 3.74 12.87 10.55
C GLY A 50 3.92 12.38 11.98
#